data_AF-A0A8S4NU30-F1
#
_entry.id   AF-A0A8S4NU30-F1
#
_cell.length_a   1.000
_cell.length_b   1.000
_cell.length_c   1.000
_cell.angle_alpha   90.00
_cell.angle_beta   90.00
_cell.angle_gamma   90.00
#
_symmetry.space_group_name_H-M   'P 1'
#
loop_
_entity.id
_entity.type
_entity.pdbx_description
1 polymer ?
#
loop_
_entity_poly.entity_id
_entity_poly.type
_entity_poly.pdbx_seq_one_letter_code
_entity_poly.pdbx_strand_id
1 'polypeptide(L)'
;QPIGPLRFKAPKEVEPWTGELDATQAMVECPQDYEQIKEVSKEFGYGDIKEHDNESCLVLSVYTPTLNEKANLPVMVWIHGGGFQIGSGRIPDGTALASLGDVVVVSINYRLGVLG
;
A
#
# COMPACT_ATOMS: atom_id res chain seq x y z
N GLN A 1 -11.76 5.49 -5.77
CA GLN A 1 -11.49 4.03 -5.85
C GLN A 1 -11.99 3.49 -7.20
N PRO A 2 -11.29 2.52 -7.82
CA PRO A 2 -11.52 2.08 -9.20
C PRO A 2 -12.62 1.01 -9.33
N ILE A 3 -13.78 1.23 -8.69
CA ILE A 3 -14.87 0.27 -8.61
C ILE A 3 -15.92 0.46 -9.72
N GLY A 4 -16.63 -0.62 -10.07
CA GLY A 4 -17.80 -0.58 -10.97
C GLY A 4 -17.48 0.06 -12.33
N PRO A 5 -18.16 1.15 -12.75
CA PRO A 5 -17.89 1.82 -14.04
C PRO A 5 -16.48 2.42 -14.21
N LEU A 6 -15.69 2.46 -13.14
CA LEU A 6 -14.29 2.89 -13.13
C LEU A 6 -13.30 1.73 -13.23
N ARG A 7 -13.77 0.48 -13.20
CA ARG A 7 -12.94 -0.69 -13.49
C ARG A 7 -12.33 -0.55 -14.88
N PHE A 8 -11.05 -0.91 -15.01
CA PHE A 8 -10.25 -0.81 -16.25
C PHE A 8 -10.04 0.62 -16.80
N LYS A 9 -10.32 1.66 -16.00
CA LYS A 9 -9.99 3.06 -16.35
C LYS A 9 -8.78 3.52 -15.56
N ALA A 10 -8.13 4.60 -16.01
CA ALA A 10 -7.11 5.29 -15.22
C ALA A 10 -7.66 5.68 -13.83
N PRO A 11 -6.82 5.71 -12.78
CA PRO A 11 -7.26 6.19 -11.47
C PRO A 11 -7.71 7.65 -11.59
N LYS A 12 -8.73 8.00 -10.81
CA LYS A 12 -9.16 9.38 -10.63
C LYS A 12 -8.58 9.92 -9.32
N GLU A 13 -8.47 11.23 -9.24
CA GLU A 13 -8.15 11.92 -7.99
C GLU A 13 -9.13 11.50 -6.88
N VAL A 14 -8.62 11.48 -5.66
CA VAL A 14 -9.46 11.22 -4.49
C VAL A 14 -10.34 12.44 -4.25
N GLU A 15 -11.63 12.21 -3.97
CA GLU A 15 -12.52 13.29 -3.56
C GLU A 15 -12.03 13.85 -2.21
N PRO A 16 -11.92 15.18 -2.07
CA PRO A 16 -11.59 15.78 -0.79
C PRO A 16 -12.61 15.37 0.29
N TRP A 17 -12.12 15.10 1.50
CA TRP A 17 -12.97 14.83 2.65
C TRP A 17 -12.93 15.99 3.65
N THR A 18 -13.96 16.08 4.48
CA THR A 18 -14.02 17.00 5.62
C THR A 18 -13.72 16.26 6.91
N GLY A 19 -13.00 16.88 7.83
CA GLY A 19 -12.62 16.26 9.11
C GLY A 19 -11.39 15.36 8.99
N GLU A 20 -11.19 14.51 9.99
CA GLU A 20 -10.03 13.64 10.10
C GLU A 20 -10.29 12.28 9.43
N LEU A 21 -9.30 11.78 8.70
CA LEU A 21 -9.29 10.42 8.17
C LEU A 21 -8.48 9.54 9.13
N ASP A 22 -9.08 8.47 9.64
CA ASP A 22 -8.34 7.47 10.42
C ASP A 22 -7.41 6.66 9.50
N ALA A 23 -6.13 7.06 9.50
CA ALA A 23 -5.05 6.41 8.75
C ALA A 23 -4.26 5.40 9.60
N THR A 24 -4.81 4.93 10.72
CA THR A 24 -4.17 3.91 11.60
C THR A 24 -4.57 2.48 11.25
N GLN A 25 -5.54 2.31 10.35
CA GLN A 25 -6.01 1.01 9.90
C GLN A 25 -4.94 0.30 9.04
N ALA A 26 -4.91 -1.02 9.14
CA ALA A 26 -4.01 -1.83 8.33
C ALA A 26 -4.30 -1.65 6.83
N MET A 27 -3.25 -1.69 6.02
CA MET A 27 -3.39 -1.64 4.56
C MET A 27 -4.26 -2.80 4.07
N VAL A 28 -5.16 -2.50 3.13
CA VAL A 28 -6.00 -3.48 2.44
C VAL A 28 -5.28 -4.02 1.21
N GLU A 29 -5.36 -5.33 0.97
CA GLU A 29 -4.78 -5.96 -0.22
C GLU A 29 -5.67 -5.69 -1.45
N CYS A 30 -5.07 -5.54 -2.63
CA CYS A 30 -5.84 -5.56 -3.88
C CYS A 30 -6.29 -6.99 -4.22
N PRO A 31 -7.41 -7.17 -4.97
CA PRO A 31 -7.85 -8.49 -5.40
C PRO A 31 -6.75 -9.20 -6.19
N GLN A 32 -6.40 -10.40 -5.74
CA GLN A 32 -5.29 -11.22 -6.23
C GLN A 32 -5.50 -12.68 -5.77
N ASP A 33 -4.70 -13.62 -6.27
CA ASP A 33 -4.77 -15.02 -5.83
C ASP A 33 -4.36 -15.12 -4.34
N TYR A 34 -5.34 -15.40 -3.48
CA TYR A 34 -5.14 -15.42 -2.03
C TYR A 34 -4.23 -16.56 -1.56
N GLU A 35 -4.34 -17.76 -2.14
CA GLU A 35 -3.48 -18.87 -1.73
C GLU A 35 -2.04 -18.63 -2.20
N GLN A 36 -1.85 -18.07 -3.39
CA GLN A 36 -0.52 -17.71 -3.88
C GLN A 36 0.15 -16.64 -2.99
N ILE A 37 -0.52 -15.53 -2.66
CA ILE A 37 0.08 -14.49 -1.81
C ILE A 37 0.34 -14.97 -0.39
N LYS A 38 -0.49 -15.88 0.13
CA LYS A 38 -0.31 -16.50 1.44
C LYS A 38 0.90 -17.43 1.47
N GLU A 39 1.17 -18.18 0.40
CA GLU A 39 2.41 -18.96 0.26
C GLU A 39 3.65 -18.06 0.24
N VAL A 40 3.62 -17.01 -0.58
CA VAL A 40 4.70 -16.01 -0.65
C VAL A 40 4.90 -15.34 0.71
N SER A 41 3.83 -14.97 1.41
CA SER A 41 3.93 -14.35 2.73
C SER A 41 4.61 -15.26 3.76
N LYS A 42 4.33 -16.56 3.73
CA LYS A 42 4.99 -17.54 4.61
C LYS A 42 6.49 -17.66 4.32
N GLU A 43 6.87 -17.63 3.05
CA GLU A 43 8.27 -17.74 2.64
C GLU A 43 9.07 -16.49 3.00
N PHE A 44 8.50 -15.30 2.81
CA PHE A 44 9.19 -14.02 3.00
C PHE A 44 8.91 -13.34 4.35
N GLY A 45 8.08 -13.95 5.20
CA GLY A 45 7.77 -13.44 6.53
C GLY A 45 6.89 -12.18 6.55
N TYR A 46 5.99 -12.01 5.58
CA TYR A 46 5.08 -10.85 5.52
C TYR A 46 3.92 -10.92 6.53
N GLY A 47 3.84 -12.00 7.31
CA GLY A 47 2.85 -12.21 8.36
C GLY A 47 1.50 -12.66 7.82
N ASP A 48 0.47 -12.60 8.66
CA ASP A 48 -0.87 -13.03 8.25
C ASP A 48 -1.45 -12.06 7.21
N ILE A 49 -1.70 -12.61 6.02
CA ILE A 49 -2.45 -11.96 4.95
C ILE A 49 -3.91 -12.34 5.13
N LYS A 50 -4.81 -11.36 5.07
CA LYS A 50 -6.25 -11.59 5.10
C LYS A 50 -6.78 -11.58 3.69
N GLU A 51 -7.71 -12.49 3.41
CA GLU A 51 -8.47 -12.47 2.17
C GLU A 51 -9.23 -11.14 2.07
N HIS A 52 -9.05 -10.45 0.95
CA HIS A 52 -9.69 -9.17 0.72
C HIS A 52 -10.01 -9.01 -0.77
N ASP A 53 -11.26 -9.28 -1.11
CA ASP A 53 -11.76 -9.29 -2.49
C ASP A 53 -12.41 -7.96 -2.93
N ASN A 54 -12.07 -6.86 -2.26
CA ASN A 54 -12.60 -5.54 -2.59
C ASN A 54 -11.59 -4.75 -3.45
N GLU A 55 -12.05 -4.30 -4.62
CA GLU A 55 -11.27 -3.48 -5.57
C GLU A 55 -10.94 -2.07 -5.04
N SER A 56 -11.52 -1.65 -3.91
CA SER A 56 -11.19 -0.41 -3.20
C SER A 56 -9.87 -0.54 -2.42
N CYS A 57 -8.79 -0.77 -3.16
CA CYS A 57 -7.48 -1.07 -2.59
C CYS A 57 -6.41 -0.02 -2.90
N LEU A 58 -6.75 1.06 -3.62
CA LEU A 58 -5.79 2.12 -3.93
C LEU A 58 -5.58 3.01 -2.71
N VAL A 59 -4.61 2.61 -1.90
CA VAL A 59 -4.15 3.28 -0.67
C VAL A 59 -2.63 3.27 -0.62
N LEU A 60 -2.07 4.07 0.28
CA LEU A 60 -0.64 4.12 0.56
C LEU A 60 -0.41 4.23 2.06
N SER A 61 0.80 3.88 2.51
CA SER A 61 1.28 4.13 3.86
C SER A 61 2.48 5.06 3.83
N VAL A 62 2.60 5.90 4.86
CA VAL A 62 3.69 6.86 5.03
C VAL A 62 4.37 6.60 6.37
N TYR A 63 5.69 6.47 6.34
CA TYR A 63 6.54 6.33 7.51
C TYR A 63 7.50 7.51 7.53
N THR A 64 7.51 8.26 8.62
CA THR A 64 8.38 9.42 8.81
C THR A 64 9.07 9.32 10.17
N PRO A 65 10.37 9.67 10.28
CA PRO A 65 11.08 9.67 11.55
C PRO A 65 10.72 10.88 12.44
N THR A 66 9.99 11.86 11.89
CA THR A 66 9.66 13.11 12.59
C THR A 66 8.30 13.66 12.17
N LEU A 67 7.63 14.33 13.11
CA LEU A 67 6.41 15.11 12.87
C LEU A 67 6.68 16.61 12.72
N ASN A 68 7.95 17.02 12.69
CA ASN A 68 8.32 18.42 12.46
C ASN A 68 7.95 18.84 11.04
N GLU A 69 6.95 19.71 10.91
CA GLU A 69 6.46 20.24 9.63
C GLU A 69 7.52 20.99 8.80
N LYS A 70 8.61 21.44 9.42
CA LYS A 70 9.72 22.12 8.75
C LYS A 70 10.82 21.17 8.26
N ALA A 71 10.71 19.87 8.56
CA ALA A 71 11.68 18.89 8.08
C ALA A 71 11.59 18.76 6.55
N ASN A 72 12.74 18.70 5.88
CA ASN A 72 12.83 18.53 4.44
C ASN A 72 13.69 17.29 4.14
N LEU A 73 13.09 16.12 4.34
CA LEU A 73 13.75 14.83 4.18
C LEU A 73 13.57 14.29 2.76
N PRO A 74 14.54 13.53 2.23
CA PRO A 74 14.34 12.78 1.00
C PRO A 74 13.20 11.77 1.13
N VAL A 75 12.50 11.50 0.02
CA VAL A 75 11.36 10.59 -0.03
C VAL A 75 11.74 9.36 -0.85
N MET A 76 11.57 8.18 -0.25
CA MET A 76 11.69 6.89 -0.92
C MET A 76 10.30 6.29 -1.16
N VAL A 77 9.97 6.01 -2.42
CA VAL A 77 8.69 5.39 -2.78
C VAL A 77 8.92 3.92 -3.13
N TRP A 78 8.31 3.03 -2.35
CA TRP A 78 8.37 1.58 -2.53
C TRP A 78 7.20 1.11 -3.40
N ILE A 79 7.55 0.39 -4.47
CA ILE A 79 6.62 -0.29 -5.36
C ILE A 79 6.93 -1.79 -5.24
N HIS A 80 5.97 -2.55 -4.72
CA HIS A 80 6.17 -3.98 -4.51
C HIS A 80 6.27 -4.75 -5.83
N GLY A 81 7.00 -5.86 -5.80
CA GLY A 81 7.08 -6.83 -6.89
C GLY A 81 5.85 -7.72 -6.99
N GLY A 82 6.02 -8.95 -7.48
CA GLY A 82 4.93 -9.92 -7.64
C GLY A 82 4.36 -10.03 -9.06
N GLY A 83 5.12 -9.59 -10.05
CA GLY A 83 4.83 -9.83 -11.47
C GLY A 83 3.52 -9.20 -11.97
N PHE A 84 3.07 -8.13 -11.31
CA PHE A 84 1.77 -7.50 -11.53
C PHE A 84 0.56 -8.40 -11.20
N GLN A 85 0.75 -9.55 -10.57
CA GLN A 85 -0.33 -10.50 -10.24
C GLN A 85 -0.64 -10.53 -8.74
N ILE A 86 0.38 -10.41 -7.90
CA ILE A 86 0.28 -10.50 -6.43
C ILE A 86 1.13 -9.43 -5.73
N GLY A 87 0.92 -9.26 -4.43
CA GLY A 87 1.66 -8.38 -3.53
C GLY A 87 0.82 -7.19 -3.01
N SER A 88 1.44 -6.41 -2.13
CA SER A 88 0.91 -5.13 -1.66
C SER A 88 2.00 -4.16 -1.23
N GLY A 89 1.61 -2.91 -1.01
CA GLY A 89 2.42 -1.90 -0.35
C GLY A 89 2.69 -2.19 1.13
N ARG A 90 2.31 -3.35 1.66
CA ARG A 90 2.60 -3.72 3.05
C ARG A 90 4.10 -3.98 3.21
N ILE A 91 4.77 -3.12 3.96
CA ILE A 91 6.17 -3.30 4.34
C ILE A 91 6.19 -3.77 5.80
N PRO A 92 6.90 -4.87 6.15
CA PRO A 92 6.96 -5.37 7.52
C PRO A 92 7.45 -4.34 8.54
N ASP A 93 8.45 -3.53 8.16
CA ASP A 93 9.01 -2.49 9.02
C ASP A 93 9.50 -1.28 8.20
N GLY A 94 8.55 -0.40 7.83
CA GLY A 94 8.87 0.88 7.21
C GLY A 94 9.48 1.90 8.18
N THR A 95 9.29 1.72 9.50
CA THR A 95 9.75 2.70 10.51
C THR A 95 11.25 2.58 10.76
N ALA A 96 11.81 1.37 10.76
CA ALA A 96 13.25 1.16 10.84
C ALA A 96 13.98 1.81 9.66
N LEU A 97 13.47 1.65 8.44
CA LEU A 97 14.05 2.27 7.25
C LEU A 97 13.96 3.80 7.31
N ALA A 98 12.80 4.34 7.69
CA ALA A 98 12.61 5.78 7.85
C ALA A 98 13.54 6.37 8.93
N SER A 99 13.69 5.67 10.06
CA SER A 99 14.46 6.14 11.22
C SER A 99 15.96 6.04 11.02
N LEU A 100 16.45 4.91 10.49
CA LEU A 100 17.89 4.68 10.29
C LEU A 100 18.42 5.42 9.06
N GLY A 101 17.59 5.57 8.03
CA GLY A 101 17.95 6.26 6.79
C GLY A 101 17.76 7.78 6.85
N ASP A 102 17.06 8.29 7.88
CA ASP A 102 16.61 9.69 7.95
C ASP A 102 15.84 10.12 6.68
N VAL A 103 14.86 9.30 6.29
CA VAL A 103 14.07 9.45 5.06
C VAL A 103 12.58 9.28 5.35
N VAL A 104 11.73 9.86 4.50
CA VAL A 104 10.30 9.49 4.47
C VAL A 104 10.14 8.28 3.55
N VAL A 105 9.50 7.22 4.03
CA VAL A 105 9.18 6.04 3.22
C VAL A 105 7.69 6.07 2.89
N VAL A 106 7.36 5.96 1.61
CA VAL A 106 5.99 5.82 1.13
C VAL A 106 5.86 4.47 0.44
N SER A 107 4.88 3.68 0.83
CA SER A 107 4.56 2.42 0.16
C SER A 107 3.16 2.47 -0.43
N ILE A 108 3.00 1.99 -1.66
CA ILE A 108 1.75 2.13 -2.41
C ILE A 108 1.16 0.78 -2.78
N ASN A 109 -0.16 0.73 -2.88
CA ASN A 109 -0.85 -0.28 -3.65
C ASN A 109 -1.10 0.20 -5.09
N TYR A 110 -1.11 -0.76 -6.00
CA TYR A 110 -1.60 -0.60 -7.37
C TYR A 110 -2.47 -1.79 -7.75
N ARG A 111 -3.36 -1.64 -8.74
CA ARG A 111 -4.23 -2.75 -9.18
C ARG A 111 -3.40 -3.88 -9.79
N LEU A 112 -3.87 -5.11 -9.62
CA LEU A 112 -3.18 -6.33 -10.03
C LEU A 112 -4.01 -7.16 -11.00
N GLY A 113 -3.35 -8.08 -11.68
CA GLY A 113 -3.96 -9.06 -12.57
C GLY A 113 -4.82 -8.40 -13.66
N VAL A 114 -6.00 -8.97 -13.89
CA VAL A 114 -6.95 -8.47 -14.89
C VAL A 114 -7.45 -7.05 -14.59
N LEU A 115 -7.39 -6.62 -13.32
CA LEU A 115 -7.90 -5.32 -12.90
C LEU A 115 -6.89 -4.18 -13.10
N GLY A 116 -5.61 -4.52 -13.32
CA GLY A 116 -4.48 -3.62 -13.58
C GLY A 116 -4.79 -2.52 -14.58
#